data_AF-A0A963ANV9-F1
#
_entry.id   AF-A0A963ANV9-F1
#
_cell.length_a   1.000
_cell.length_b   1.000
_cell.length_c   1.000
_cell.angle_alpha   90.00
_cell.angle_beta   90.00
_cell.angle_gamma   90.00
#
_symmetry.space_group_name_H-M   'P 1'
#
loop_
_entity.id
_entity.type
_entity.pdbx_description
1 polymer ?
#
loop_
_entity_poly.entity_id
_entity_poly.type
_entity_poly.pdbx_seq_one_letter_code
_entity_poly.pdbx_strand_id
1 'polypeptide(L)' 'MTLIKQDDFIQSITDALQFISYYHPDDFVKAMTEAWEVEKSPAAKDAIAQILVNSR' A
#
# COMPACT_ATOMS: atom_id res chain seq x y z
N MET A 1 31.85 -4.61 13.58
CA MET A 1 31.19 -3.50 12.88
C MET A 1 31.23 -3.82 11.40
N THR A 2 30.07 -3.99 10.75
CA THR A 2 30.01 -4.30 9.32
C THR A 2 30.09 -2.99 8.52
N LEU A 3 30.96 -2.93 7.52
CA LEU A 3 31.05 -1.78 6.63
C LEU A 3 29.85 -1.79 5.66
N ILE A 4 29.00 -0.78 5.75
CA ILE A 4 27.91 -0.55 4.78
C ILE A 4 28.49 0.24 3.61
N LYS A 5 28.39 -0.29 2.40
CA LYS A 5 28.82 0.39 1.17
C LYS A 5 27.70 1.30 0.66
N GLN A 6 28.07 2.25 -0.18
CA GLN A 6 27.09 3.13 -0.84
C GLN A 6 26.04 2.32 -1.61
N ASP A 7 26.45 1.27 -2.31
CA ASP A 7 25.53 0.42 -3.08
C ASP A 7 24.53 -0.32 -2.18
N ASP A 8 24.94 -0.75 -0.98
CA ASP A 8 24.05 -1.38 0.00
C ASP A 8 22.92 -0.41 0.42
N PHE A 9 23.28 0.86 0.63
CA PHE A 9 22.32 1.90 0.98
C PHE A 9 21.36 2.18 -0.18
N ILE A 10 21.88 2.39 -1.39
CA ILE A 10 21.06 2.65 -2.58
C ILE A 10 20.08 1.49 -2.80
N GLN A 11 20.57 0.25 -2.77
CA GLN A 11 19.74 -0.93 -2.97
C GLN A 11 18.63 -1.01 -1.92
N SER A 12 18.94 -0.77 -0.64
CA SER A 12 17.94 -0.80 0.43
C SER A 12 16.80 0.20 0.22
N ILE A 13 17.10 1.40 -0.27
CA ILE A 13 16.09 2.43 -0.56
C ILE A 13 15.29 2.05 -1.80
N THR A 14 15.94 1.56 -2.86
CA THR A 14 15.26 1.09 -4.06
C THR A 14 14.27 -0.03 -3.73
N ASP A 15 14.69 -1.02 -2.93
CA ASP A 15 13.84 -2.14 -2.52
C ASP A 15 12.66 -1.66 -1.67
N ALA A 16 12.90 -0.75 -0.72
CA ALA A 16 11.84 -0.18 0.11
C ALA A 16 10.81 0.59 -0.72
N LEU A 17 11.25 1.42 -1.67
CA LEU A 17 10.35 2.18 -2.54
C LEU A 17 9.58 1.27 -3.49
N GLN A 18 10.23 0.25 -4.05
CA GLN A 18 9.57 -0.75 -4.89
C GLN A 18 8.50 -1.51 -4.11
N PHE A 19 8.80 -1.92 -2.87
CA PHE A 19 7.84 -2.58 -2.00
C PHE A 19 6.63 -1.70 -1.69
N ILE A 20 6.85 -0.45 -1.24
CA ILE A 20 5.77 0.49 -0.87
C ILE A 20 4.90 0.83 -2.10
N SER A 21 5.45 0.85 -3.31
CA SER A 21 4.69 1.16 -4.52
C SER A 21 3.67 0.09 -4.92
N TYR A 22 3.82 -1.14 -4.42
CA TYR A 22 3.01 -2.29 -4.86
C TYR A 22 2.23 -2.94 -3.71
N TYR A 23 2.80 -2.96 -2.50
CA TYR A 23 2.20 -3.62 -1.35
C TYR A 23 1.36 -2.66 -0.52
N HIS A 24 0.10 -3.02 -0.30
CA HIS A 24 -0.76 -2.33 0.66
C HIS A 24 -0.75 -3.08 1.99
N PRO A 25 -0.50 -2.39 3.12
CA PRO A 25 -0.47 -3.06 4.41
C PRO A 25 -1.87 -3.51 4.84
N ASP A 26 -1.94 -4.59 5.63
CA ASP A 26 -3.20 -5.24 6.01
C ASP A 26 -4.17 -4.29 6.73
N ASP A 27 -3.66 -3.34 7.51
CA ASP A 27 -4.45 -2.33 8.22
C ASP A 27 -5.11 -1.34 7.26
N PHE A 28 -4.41 -0.91 6.20
CA PHE A 28 -4.99 -0.11 5.11
C PHE A 28 -6.15 -0.86 4.44
N VAL A 29 -5.95 -2.13 4.07
CA VAL A 29 -6.98 -2.94 3.41
C VAL A 29 -8.21 -3.12 4.31
N LYS A 30 -8.01 -3.39 5.60
CA LYS A 30 -9.10 -3.48 6.59
C LYS A 30 -9.86 -2.17 6.72
N ALA A 31 -9.16 -1.06 6.91
CA ALA A 31 -9.79 0.26 7.03
C ALA A 31 -10.58 0.64 5.77
N MET A 32 -10.04 0.34 4.58
CA MET A 32 -10.75 0.57 3.30
C MET A 32 -11.97 -0.33 3.16
N THR A 33 -11.92 -1.56 3.65
CA THR A 33 -13.08 -2.48 3.66
C THR A 33 -14.18 -1.97 4.59
N GLU A 34 -13.83 -1.56 5.81
CA GLU A 34 -14.78 -0.96 6.76
C GLU A 34 -15.42 0.32 6.19
N ALA A 35 -14.62 1.17 5.54
CA ALA A 35 -15.12 2.37 4.87
C ALA A 35 -16.10 2.01 3.73
N TRP A 36 -15.79 1.00 2.92
CA TRP A 36 -16.66 0.51 1.86
C TRP A 36 -18.03 0.07 2.39
N GLU A 37 -18.07 -0.64 3.52
CA GLU A 37 -19.30 -1.17 4.11
C GLU A 37 -20.27 -0.06 4.50
N VAL A 38 -19.77 1.01 5.11
CA VAL A 38 -20.59 2.11 5.67
C VAL A 38 -20.83 3.27 4.70
N GLU A 39 -20.08 3.37 3.59
CA GLU A 39 -20.22 4.45 2.61
C GLU A 39 -21.58 4.41 1.89
N LYS A 40 -22.20 5.59 1.77
CA LYS A 40 -23.54 5.81 1.22
C LYS A 40 -23.51 6.40 -0.19
N SER A 41 -22.49 7.17 -0.54
CA SER A 41 -22.32 7.74 -1.87
C SER A 41 -21.93 6.64 -2.86
N PRO A 42 -22.74 6.36 -3.91
CA PRO A 42 -22.43 5.30 -4.86
C PRO A 42 -21.07 5.47 -5.52
N ALA A 43 -20.76 6.69 -5.99
CA ALA A 43 -19.48 6.99 -6.63
C ALA A 43 -18.28 6.80 -5.69
N ALA A 44 -18.42 7.16 -4.41
CA ALA A 44 -17.34 6.96 -3.43
C ALA A 44 -17.17 5.47 -3.09
N LYS A 45 -18.28 4.74 -2.92
CA LYS A 45 -18.28 3.30 -2.67
C LYS A 45 -17.63 2.53 -3.82
N ASP A 46 -17.89 2.92 -5.07
CA ASP A 46 -17.27 2.34 -6.27
C ASP A 46 -15.76 2.64 -6.33
N ALA A 47 -15.35 3.86 -5.99
CA ALA A 47 -13.94 4.23 -5.93
C ALA A 47 -13.16 3.40 -4.88
N ILE A 48 -13.74 3.22 -3.68
CA ILE A 48 -13.17 2.38 -2.62
C ILE A 48 -13.06 0.92 -3.10
N ALA A 49 -14.09 0.40 -3.76
CA ALA A 49 -14.08 -0.95 -4.32
C ALA A 49 -12.95 -1.13 -5.34
N GLN A 50 -12.73 -0.14 -6.22
CA GLN A 50 -11.64 -0.19 -7.19
C GLN A 50 -10.26 -0.16 -6.51
N ILE A 51 -10.09 0.63 -5.45
CA ILE A 51 -8.86 0.62 -4.65
C ILE A 51 -8.62 -0.78 -4.07
N LEU A 52 -9.63 -1.37 -3.43
CA LEU A 52 -9.53 -2.72 -2.84
C LEU A 52 -9.19 -3.80 -3.88
N VAL A 53 -9.73 -3.71 -5.10
CA VAL A 53 -9.39 -4.62 -6.21
C VAL A 53 -7.92 -4.46 -6.62
N ASN A 54 -7.42 -3.22 -6.67
CA ASN A 54 -6.03 -2.93 -7.01
C ASN A 54 -5.05 -3.26 -5.89
N SER A 55 -5.54 -3.46 -4.65
CA SER A 55 -4.75 -3.82 -3.49
C SER A 55 -4.60 -5.33 -3.25
N ARG A 56 -5.05 -6.18 -4.18
CA ARG A 56 -4.91 -7.65 -4.13
C ARG A 56 -3.50 -8.17 -4.40
#